data_AF-A0A165GQ85-F1
#
_entry.id   AF-A0A165GQ85-F1
#
_cell.length_a   1.000
_cell.length_b   1.000
_cell.length_c   1.000
_cell.angle_alpha   90.00
_cell.angle_beta   90.00
_cell.angle_gamma   90.00
#
_symmetry.space_group_name_H-M   'P 1'
#
loop_
_entity.id
_entity.type
_entity.pdbx_description
1 polymer ?
#
loop_
_entity_poly.entity_id
_entity_poly.type
_entity_poly.pdbx_seq_one_letter_code
_entity_poly.pdbx_strand_id
1 'polypeptide(L)'
;MVASKGSLLAASVFMSLLGVKAFDMSRTDNTVAYWGQNSYGAANGQDTANFQKNLAEYCDDDSIDTFAISFLTVFFGPGGLPQLDLANVCSAVTQKPFGDSQLPDCSFLAEDIKTCQAKGKTVLLSMGGATGGSTFTSADQATGFADQIWDLFLGGSSETRPFGDAVLDGVDLDIEGGGTPLFANFVTQLRTHFSGKKYYVTAAPQCVFPDANLGETLNNAEFDAVYVQFYNNYCGLQNYDNTNAWNFGQWDDWAKNTSPNKDVKIYIGAPASTTAAGSGYVDPGQLATIAKATASQYSSFGGVMYWDASQARANNRFDKAIKDGIRSGAPSAPSDPAPSDPAPSDPAPPSDPAPPSDPAPPTDPAPGPEEPCDPAPTPAPEPQPQPQPDPSTEEPCDPAPAPPSGGSCGSAAAWDAAATYTGGQTASYNGHVYTAGWWTQNETPGTSEVWKDGGACSAKRELTGPHRSITRRAFGRPAGRPSNKPSILRRRGAPSASGSNADFVKRRTN
;
A
#
# COMPACT_ATOMS: atom_id res chain seq x y z
N MET A 1 -17.49 -70.37 -35.97
CA MET A 1 -17.48 -68.90 -36.10
C MET A 1 -17.72 -68.30 -34.71
N VAL A 2 -16.71 -67.57 -34.25
CA VAL A 2 -16.67 -66.48 -33.25
C VAL A 2 -17.81 -66.36 -32.21
N ALA A 3 -17.44 -66.43 -30.93
CA ALA A 3 -17.80 -65.42 -29.93
C ALA A 3 -16.94 -65.61 -28.66
N SER A 4 -15.90 -64.78 -28.55
CA SER A 4 -15.10 -64.59 -27.33
C SER A 4 -15.94 -63.86 -26.29
N LYS A 5 -16.02 -64.41 -25.05
CA LYS A 5 -16.61 -63.73 -23.89
C LYS A 5 -15.54 -62.83 -23.27
N GLY A 6 -15.58 -61.54 -23.59
CA GLY A 6 -14.81 -60.52 -22.88
C GLY A 6 -15.52 -60.11 -21.59
N SER A 7 -14.91 -60.37 -20.44
CA SER A 7 -15.29 -59.74 -19.18
C SER A 7 -14.87 -58.27 -19.21
N LEU A 8 -15.84 -57.35 -19.18
CA LEU A 8 -15.63 -55.94 -18.89
C LEU A 8 -15.40 -55.77 -17.39
N LEU A 9 -14.15 -55.53 -16.99
CA LEU A 9 -13.81 -54.94 -15.70
C LEU A 9 -14.21 -53.46 -15.76
N ALA A 10 -15.25 -53.08 -15.02
CA ALA A 10 -15.59 -51.69 -14.78
C ALA A 10 -14.55 -51.10 -13.82
N ALA A 11 -13.62 -50.32 -14.35
CA ALA A 11 -12.73 -49.50 -13.54
C ALA A 11 -13.52 -48.29 -13.01
N SER A 12 -13.95 -48.36 -11.75
CA SER A 12 -14.48 -47.21 -11.03
C SER A 12 -13.36 -46.21 -10.78
N VAL A 13 -13.26 -45.18 -11.63
CA VAL A 13 -12.40 -44.02 -11.38
C VAL A 13 -13.04 -43.21 -10.25
N PHE A 14 -12.54 -43.39 -9.02
CA PHE A 14 -12.78 -42.44 -7.94
C PHE A 14 -12.02 -41.16 -8.28
N MET A 15 -12.71 -40.21 -8.92
CA MET A 15 -12.22 -38.85 -9.06
C MET A 15 -12.37 -38.19 -7.70
N SER A 16 -11.29 -38.18 -6.91
CA SER A 16 -11.20 -37.41 -5.68
C SER A 16 -11.36 -35.94 -6.05
N LEU A 17 -12.58 -35.41 -5.91
CA LEU A 17 -12.85 -33.99 -5.91
C LEU A 17 -12.10 -33.39 -4.73
N LEU A 18 -10.88 -32.89 -4.96
CA LEU A 18 -10.22 -31.98 -4.05
C LEU A 18 -11.11 -30.74 -3.97
N GLY A 19 -11.99 -30.70 -2.98
CA GLY A 19 -12.89 -29.57 -2.76
C GLY A 19 -12.05 -28.32 -2.52
N VAL A 20 -12.25 -27.29 -3.36
CA VAL A 20 -11.73 -25.95 -3.09
C VAL A 20 -12.32 -25.52 -1.74
N LYS A 21 -11.46 -25.30 -0.74
CA LYS A 21 -11.92 -24.77 0.55
C LYS A 21 -12.25 -23.30 0.35
N ALA A 22 -13.49 -22.91 0.59
CA ALA A 22 -13.88 -21.52 0.64
C ALA A 22 -13.10 -20.79 1.75
N PHE A 23 -12.89 -19.49 1.58
CA PHE A 23 -12.34 -18.61 2.60
C PHE A 23 -13.09 -18.77 3.94
N ASP A 24 -12.33 -18.79 5.02
CA ASP A 24 -12.85 -18.97 6.39
C ASP A 24 -12.20 -17.94 7.31
N MET A 25 -12.98 -16.92 7.67
CA MET A 25 -12.55 -15.83 8.55
C MET A 25 -12.17 -16.33 9.95
N SER A 26 -12.61 -17.51 10.37
CA SER A 26 -12.28 -18.04 11.70
C SER A 26 -10.84 -18.53 11.84
N ARG A 27 -10.16 -18.77 10.71
CA ARG A 27 -8.77 -19.24 10.68
C ARG A 27 -7.78 -18.16 11.11
N THR A 28 -6.63 -18.61 11.59
CA THR A 28 -5.50 -17.77 12.03
C THR A 28 -4.37 -17.71 11.02
N ASP A 29 -4.46 -18.47 9.93
CA ASP A 29 -3.45 -18.52 8.88
C ASP A 29 -3.90 -17.81 7.60
N ASN A 30 -4.91 -16.93 7.68
CA ASN A 30 -5.34 -16.16 6.51
C ASN A 30 -4.27 -15.12 6.13
N THR A 31 -4.12 -14.90 4.83
CA THR A 31 -3.28 -13.86 4.25
C THR A 31 -4.10 -12.95 3.37
N VAL A 32 -3.89 -11.65 3.53
CA VAL A 32 -4.56 -10.59 2.78
C VAL A 32 -3.54 -9.79 2.01
N ALA A 33 -3.76 -9.59 0.72
CA ALA A 33 -2.90 -8.78 -0.12
C ALA A 33 -3.68 -7.59 -0.67
N TYR A 34 -3.18 -6.37 -0.46
CA TYR A 34 -3.59 -5.23 -1.27
C TYR A 34 -3.09 -5.44 -2.70
N TRP A 35 -3.91 -5.14 -3.70
CA TRP A 35 -3.57 -5.26 -5.12
C TRP A 35 -4.24 -4.13 -5.88
N GLY A 36 -3.49 -3.43 -6.73
CA GLY A 36 -4.03 -2.38 -7.58
C GLY A 36 -3.08 -1.20 -7.72
N GLN A 37 -2.37 -0.81 -6.67
CA GLN A 37 -1.50 0.38 -6.70
C GLN A 37 -0.09 0.17 -7.26
N ASN A 38 0.32 -1.08 -7.52
CA ASN A 38 1.66 -1.38 -8.06
C ASN A 38 2.78 -0.73 -7.24
N SER A 39 2.78 -0.94 -5.92
CA SER A 39 3.82 -0.40 -5.01
C SER A 39 5.24 -0.72 -5.49
N TYR A 40 5.45 -1.92 -6.05
CA TYR A 40 6.72 -2.30 -6.65
C TYR A 40 7.11 -1.37 -7.81
N GLY A 41 6.20 -1.12 -8.75
CA GLY A 41 6.46 -0.25 -9.89
C GLY A 41 6.65 1.22 -9.49
N ALA A 42 5.96 1.68 -8.45
CA ALA A 42 6.19 3.01 -7.86
C ALA A 42 7.62 3.15 -7.31
N ALA A 43 8.14 2.12 -6.65
CA ALA A 43 9.51 2.08 -6.15
C ALA A 43 10.57 1.79 -7.25
N ASN A 44 10.18 1.10 -8.33
CA ASN A 44 11.08 0.58 -9.36
C ASN A 44 10.64 0.98 -10.77
N GLY A 45 10.40 2.28 -11.01
CA GLY A 45 9.74 2.78 -12.22
C GLY A 45 10.40 2.44 -13.57
N GLN A 46 11.64 1.93 -13.58
CA GLN A 46 12.31 1.46 -14.81
C GLN A 46 12.10 -0.04 -15.08
N ASP A 47 11.72 -0.83 -14.07
CA ASP A 47 11.51 -2.27 -14.19
C ASP A 47 10.05 -2.59 -14.55
N THR A 48 9.64 -2.09 -15.72
CA THR A 48 8.29 -2.28 -16.26
C THR A 48 7.94 -3.75 -16.48
N ALA A 49 8.93 -4.62 -16.65
CA ALA A 49 8.73 -6.06 -16.79
C ALA A 49 8.16 -6.70 -15.51
N ASN A 50 8.46 -6.12 -14.33
CA ASN A 50 8.00 -6.60 -13.03
C ASN A 50 6.91 -5.73 -12.40
N PHE A 51 6.37 -4.76 -13.14
CA PHE A 51 5.15 -4.06 -12.71
C PHE A 51 4.01 -5.04 -12.47
N GLN A 52 3.12 -4.63 -11.56
CA GLN A 52 1.92 -5.35 -11.18
C GLN A 52 1.20 -5.96 -12.39
N LYS A 53 0.85 -7.24 -12.25
CA LYS A 53 0.11 -8.00 -13.25
C LYS A 53 -1.38 -7.95 -12.98
N ASN A 54 -2.14 -8.51 -13.91
CA ASN A 54 -3.57 -8.77 -13.74
C ASN A 54 -3.84 -9.65 -12.51
N LEU A 55 -5.04 -9.52 -11.93
CA LEU A 55 -5.38 -10.10 -10.63
C LEU A 55 -5.25 -11.63 -10.63
N ALA A 56 -5.65 -12.30 -11.72
CA ALA A 56 -5.63 -13.76 -11.81
C ALA A 56 -4.25 -14.38 -11.57
N GLU A 57 -3.18 -13.68 -11.98
CA GLU A 57 -1.80 -14.13 -11.80
C GLU A 57 -1.46 -14.32 -10.32
N TYR A 58 -2.06 -13.52 -9.43
CA TYR A 58 -1.77 -13.56 -8.00
C TYR A 58 -2.55 -14.66 -7.27
N CYS A 59 -3.64 -15.18 -7.85
CA CYS A 59 -4.51 -16.17 -7.20
C CYS A 59 -4.33 -17.61 -7.70
N ASP A 60 -3.22 -17.90 -8.38
CA ASP A 60 -2.89 -19.23 -8.91
C ASP A 60 -2.45 -20.26 -7.88
N ASP A 61 -2.15 -19.85 -6.65
CA ASP A 61 -1.82 -20.75 -5.55
C ASP A 61 -2.46 -20.31 -4.22
N ASP A 62 -2.14 -21.03 -3.13
CA ASP A 62 -2.73 -20.83 -1.81
C ASP A 62 -2.01 -19.79 -0.95
N SER A 63 -1.12 -18.95 -1.51
CA SER A 63 -0.38 -17.94 -0.75
C SER A 63 -1.23 -16.76 -0.27
N ILE A 64 -2.34 -16.47 -0.95
CA ILE A 64 -3.27 -15.37 -0.68
C ILE A 64 -4.67 -15.95 -0.51
N ASP A 65 -5.40 -15.56 0.53
CA ASP A 65 -6.82 -15.92 0.69
C ASP A 65 -7.77 -14.75 0.38
N THR A 66 -7.33 -13.51 0.62
CA THR A 66 -8.12 -12.30 0.35
C THR A 66 -7.33 -11.28 -0.46
N PHE A 67 -7.96 -10.72 -1.49
CA PHE A 67 -7.47 -9.58 -2.25
C PHE A 67 -8.27 -8.33 -1.88
N ALA A 68 -7.59 -7.26 -1.46
CA ALA A 68 -8.17 -5.94 -1.36
C ALA A 68 -7.81 -5.16 -2.63
N ILE A 69 -8.80 -4.88 -3.50
CA ILE A 69 -8.60 -4.15 -4.76
C ILE A 69 -8.47 -2.66 -4.46
N SER A 70 -7.32 -2.09 -4.79
CA SER A 70 -6.85 -0.81 -4.26
C SER A 70 -6.56 0.19 -5.40
N PHE A 71 -7.32 1.27 -5.58
CA PHE A 71 -8.39 1.75 -4.70
C PHE A 71 -9.51 2.45 -5.44
N LEU A 72 -10.66 2.50 -4.77
CA LEU A 72 -11.64 3.57 -4.97
C LEU A 72 -11.14 4.83 -4.24
N THR A 73 -10.48 5.72 -4.98
CA THR A 73 -9.70 6.85 -4.41
C THR A 73 -10.56 8.08 -4.11
N VAL A 74 -11.62 8.30 -4.90
CA VAL A 74 -12.53 9.46 -4.77
C VAL A 74 -13.98 8.96 -4.74
N PHE A 75 -14.75 9.34 -3.71
CA PHE A 75 -16.15 8.91 -3.59
C PHE A 75 -17.09 9.73 -4.49
N PHE A 76 -16.85 11.03 -4.63
CA PHE A 76 -17.72 11.94 -5.38
C PHE A 76 -16.97 12.58 -6.54
N GLY A 77 -16.83 11.84 -7.64
CA GLY A 77 -16.20 12.30 -8.86
C GLY A 77 -17.17 12.95 -9.86
N PRO A 78 -16.65 13.37 -11.03
CA PRO A 78 -17.47 13.87 -12.14
C PRO A 78 -18.56 12.88 -12.54
N GLY A 79 -19.74 13.40 -12.91
CA GLY A 79 -20.89 12.57 -13.26
C GLY A 79 -21.57 11.89 -12.08
N GLY A 80 -21.20 12.23 -10.83
CA GLY A 80 -21.78 11.63 -9.63
C GLY A 80 -21.33 10.19 -9.38
N LEU A 81 -20.25 9.76 -10.03
CA LEU A 81 -19.65 8.43 -9.86
C LEU A 81 -18.32 8.52 -9.11
N PRO A 82 -17.92 7.46 -8.38
CA PRO A 82 -16.62 7.42 -7.74
C PRO A 82 -15.50 7.26 -8.76
N GLN A 83 -14.25 7.41 -8.33
CA GLN A 83 -13.06 7.20 -9.13
C GLN A 83 -12.31 5.97 -8.64
N LEU A 84 -11.91 5.13 -9.60
CA LEU A 84 -11.11 3.94 -9.36
C LEU A 84 -9.74 4.12 -10.03
N ASP A 85 -8.68 3.87 -9.28
CA ASP A 85 -7.32 3.83 -9.80
C ASP A 85 -6.66 2.53 -9.36
N LEU A 86 -6.32 1.69 -10.33
CA LEU A 86 -5.55 0.44 -10.20
C LEU A 86 -4.23 0.55 -10.97
N ALA A 87 -3.61 1.73 -10.90
CA ALA A 87 -2.33 2.10 -11.48
C ALA A 87 -2.23 1.71 -12.96
N ASN A 88 -1.25 0.88 -13.30
CA ASN A 88 -0.96 0.45 -14.66
C ASN A 88 -1.98 -0.56 -15.22
N VAL A 89 -2.88 -1.12 -14.40
CA VAL A 89 -3.84 -2.14 -14.84
C VAL A 89 -5.14 -1.49 -15.30
N CYS A 90 -5.75 -0.65 -14.46
CA CYS A 90 -6.99 0.04 -14.83
C CYS A 90 -7.16 1.37 -14.08
N SER A 91 -7.24 2.47 -14.81
CA SER A 91 -7.49 3.82 -14.28
C SER A 91 -8.14 4.66 -15.36
N ALA A 92 -8.63 5.85 -15.02
CA ALA A 92 -9.17 6.79 -16.01
C ALA A 92 -8.15 7.23 -17.08
N VAL A 93 -6.85 6.99 -16.85
CA VAL A 93 -5.77 7.26 -17.81
C VAL A 93 -5.55 6.07 -18.76
N THR A 94 -5.70 4.84 -18.27
CA THR A 94 -5.42 3.63 -19.05
C THR A 94 -6.64 3.07 -19.75
N GLN A 95 -7.84 3.31 -19.21
CA GLN A 95 -9.11 2.85 -19.75
C GLN A 95 -10.08 3.99 -19.97
N LYS A 96 -10.98 3.81 -20.93
CA LYS A 96 -12.04 4.79 -21.21
C LYS A 96 -13.04 4.82 -20.03
N PRO A 97 -13.30 5.99 -19.41
CA PRO A 97 -14.32 6.10 -18.38
C PRO A 97 -15.75 5.97 -18.92
N PHE A 98 -16.69 5.69 -18.01
CA PHE A 98 -18.12 5.71 -18.30
C PHE A 98 -18.63 7.15 -18.47
N GLY A 99 -19.09 7.50 -19.67
CA GLY A 99 -19.60 8.85 -19.97
C GLY A 99 -18.59 9.94 -19.65
N ASP A 100 -19.06 10.99 -18.96
CA ASP A 100 -18.24 12.13 -18.51
C ASP A 100 -17.65 11.92 -17.09
N SER A 101 -17.68 10.68 -16.57
CA SER A 101 -17.11 10.36 -15.27
C SER A 101 -15.59 10.12 -15.31
N GLN A 102 -15.02 9.83 -14.15
CA GLN A 102 -13.65 9.31 -14.02
C GLN A 102 -13.64 7.87 -13.49
N LEU A 103 -14.75 7.16 -13.61
CA LEU A 103 -14.83 5.73 -13.31
C LEU A 103 -14.42 4.95 -14.55
N PRO A 104 -13.26 4.28 -14.59
CA PRO A 104 -12.83 3.49 -15.75
C PRO A 104 -13.69 2.23 -15.96
N ASP A 105 -13.89 1.85 -17.23
CA ASP A 105 -14.37 0.52 -17.59
C ASP A 105 -13.22 -0.50 -17.49
N CYS A 106 -13.22 -1.26 -16.41
CA CYS A 106 -12.28 -2.35 -16.14
C CYS A 106 -12.93 -3.73 -16.35
N SER A 107 -13.96 -3.84 -17.20
CA SER A 107 -14.78 -5.07 -17.32
C SER A 107 -13.97 -6.30 -17.73
N PHE A 108 -12.78 -6.12 -18.33
CA PHE A 108 -11.85 -7.21 -18.60
C PHE A 108 -11.33 -7.92 -17.33
N LEU A 109 -11.37 -7.28 -16.15
CA LEU A 109 -11.03 -7.89 -14.86
C LEU A 109 -12.14 -8.79 -14.31
N ALA A 110 -13.33 -8.80 -14.92
CA ALA A 110 -14.45 -9.60 -14.42
C ALA A 110 -14.08 -11.09 -14.33
N GLU A 111 -13.39 -11.61 -15.34
CA GLU A 111 -12.98 -13.01 -15.40
C GLU A 111 -11.89 -13.34 -14.38
N ASP A 112 -10.96 -12.43 -14.14
CA ASP A 112 -9.93 -12.59 -13.12
C ASP A 112 -10.54 -12.69 -11.72
N ILE A 113 -11.47 -11.78 -11.40
CA ILE A 113 -12.18 -11.76 -10.12
C ILE A 113 -12.93 -13.09 -9.94
N LYS A 114 -13.71 -13.50 -10.94
CA LYS A 114 -14.46 -14.77 -10.92
C LYS A 114 -13.52 -15.98 -10.80
N THR A 115 -12.37 -15.96 -11.46
CA THR A 115 -11.35 -17.01 -11.37
C THR A 115 -10.79 -17.12 -9.95
N CYS A 116 -10.46 -16.01 -9.31
CA CYS A 116 -9.98 -16.03 -7.93
C CYS A 116 -11.08 -16.49 -6.95
N GLN A 117 -12.31 -16.02 -7.12
CA GLN A 117 -13.46 -16.48 -6.33
C GLN A 117 -13.71 -17.99 -6.48
N ALA A 118 -13.61 -18.51 -7.71
CA ALA A 118 -13.74 -19.94 -7.99
C ALA A 118 -12.62 -20.78 -7.33
N LYS A 119 -11.47 -20.18 -7.03
CA LYS A 119 -10.37 -20.77 -6.25
C LYS A 119 -10.54 -20.55 -4.73
N GLY A 120 -11.71 -20.11 -4.29
CA GLY A 120 -12.04 -19.94 -2.87
C GLY A 120 -11.48 -18.67 -2.25
N LYS A 121 -10.97 -17.74 -3.06
CA LYS A 121 -10.44 -16.45 -2.59
C LYS A 121 -11.57 -15.45 -2.38
N THR A 122 -11.41 -14.57 -1.40
CA THR A 122 -12.28 -13.40 -1.21
C THR A 122 -11.69 -12.21 -1.95
N VAL A 123 -12.52 -11.42 -2.64
CA VAL A 123 -12.09 -10.21 -3.35
C VAL A 123 -12.92 -9.02 -2.87
N LEU A 124 -12.26 -8.04 -2.23
CA LEU A 124 -12.88 -6.85 -1.63
C LEU A 124 -12.57 -5.61 -2.47
N LEU A 125 -13.47 -4.63 -2.48
CA LEU A 125 -13.16 -3.28 -2.93
C LEU A 125 -12.56 -2.48 -1.77
N SER A 126 -11.31 -2.05 -1.88
CA SER A 126 -10.72 -1.15 -0.90
C SER A 126 -10.94 0.31 -1.27
N MET A 127 -11.43 1.08 -0.31
CA MET A 127 -11.86 2.46 -0.45
C MET A 127 -10.96 3.39 0.37
N GLY A 128 -10.52 4.49 -0.25
CA GLY A 128 -9.61 5.45 0.37
C GLY A 128 -8.20 5.38 -0.20
N GLY A 129 -7.24 4.99 0.64
CA GLY A 129 -5.80 5.05 0.39
C GLY A 129 -5.21 6.45 0.53
N ALA A 130 -3.89 6.55 0.37
CA ALA A 130 -3.08 7.75 0.66
C ALA A 130 -3.42 9.02 -0.17
N THR A 131 -4.32 8.96 -1.15
CA THR A 131 -4.68 10.11 -2.01
C THR A 131 -5.77 11.01 -1.42
N GLY A 132 -6.36 10.64 -0.27
CA GLY A 132 -7.06 11.59 0.62
C GLY A 132 -8.35 12.24 0.11
N GLY A 133 -9.03 11.66 -0.88
CA GLY A 133 -10.13 12.32 -1.60
C GLY A 133 -11.57 12.02 -1.15
N SER A 134 -11.78 11.40 0.02
CA SER A 134 -13.02 10.65 0.24
C SER A 134 -13.51 10.67 1.69
N THR A 135 -14.31 11.68 2.03
CA THR A 135 -15.07 11.73 3.30
C THR A 135 -16.55 11.98 3.04
N PHE A 136 -17.38 11.84 4.07
CA PHE A 136 -18.80 12.17 4.03
C PHE A 136 -19.07 13.46 4.81
N THR A 137 -20.07 14.21 4.36
CA THR A 137 -20.51 15.47 4.99
C THR A 137 -21.86 15.32 5.71
N SER A 138 -22.59 14.24 5.45
CA SER A 138 -23.84 13.91 6.12
C SER A 138 -24.09 12.40 6.15
N ALA A 139 -24.98 11.97 7.04
CA ALA A 139 -25.41 10.58 7.10
C ALA A 139 -26.10 10.14 5.80
N ASP A 140 -26.96 10.99 5.23
CA ASP A 140 -27.64 10.71 3.96
C ASP A 140 -26.67 10.54 2.80
N GLN A 141 -25.57 11.30 2.78
CA GLN A 141 -24.53 11.13 1.77
C GLN A 141 -23.81 9.78 1.95
N ALA A 142 -23.51 9.39 3.18
CA ALA A 142 -22.88 8.11 3.48
C ALA A 142 -23.79 6.92 3.13
N THR A 143 -25.09 7.00 3.42
CA THR A 143 -26.05 5.93 3.09
C THR A 143 -26.30 5.86 1.58
N GLY A 144 -26.51 6.99 0.91
CA GLY A 144 -26.67 7.02 -0.55
C GLY A 144 -25.43 6.51 -1.29
N PHE A 145 -24.24 6.78 -0.75
CA PHE A 145 -23.01 6.22 -1.31
C PHE A 145 -22.89 4.70 -1.07
N ALA A 146 -23.35 4.18 0.06
CA ALA A 146 -23.43 2.74 0.29
C ALA A 146 -24.35 2.03 -0.73
N ASP A 147 -25.50 2.64 -1.04
CA ASP A 147 -26.40 2.15 -2.10
C ASP A 147 -25.69 2.15 -3.47
N GLN A 148 -24.96 3.22 -3.78
CA GLN A 148 -24.18 3.31 -5.02
C GLN A 148 -23.08 2.24 -5.11
N ILE A 149 -22.33 2.00 -4.03
CA ILE A 149 -21.30 0.93 -4.00
C ILE A 149 -21.94 -0.44 -4.21
N TRP A 150 -23.11 -0.68 -3.61
CA TRP A 150 -23.86 -1.91 -3.80
C TRP A 150 -24.20 -2.16 -5.28
N ASP A 151 -24.70 -1.13 -5.97
CA ASP A 151 -25.11 -1.21 -7.37
C ASP A 151 -23.96 -1.27 -8.38
N LEU A 152 -22.84 -0.61 -8.09
CA LEU A 152 -21.69 -0.56 -9.01
C LEU A 152 -20.80 -1.81 -8.90
N PHE A 153 -20.60 -2.35 -7.69
CA PHE A 153 -19.53 -3.33 -7.43
C PHE A 153 -20.00 -4.64 -6.77
N LEU A 154 -21.13 -4.61 -6.05
CA LEU A 154 -21.63 -5.76 -5.28
C LEU A 154 -22.89 -6.32 -5.93
N GLY A 155 -23.85 -6.79 -5.11
CA GLY A 155 -25.00 -7.55 -5.57
C GLY A 155 -26.14 -6.71 -6.16
N GLY A 156 -25.98 -5.39 -6.23
CA GLY A 156 -26.94 -4.49 -6.86
C GLY A 156 -26.82 -4.49 -8.38
N SER A 157 -27.49 -3.55 -9.04
CA SER A 157 -27.54 -3.49 -10.51
C SER A 157 -27.32 -2.08 -11.02
N SER A 158 -26.48 -1.95 -12.04
CA SER A 158 -26.18 -0.68 -12.71
C SER A 158 -25.80 -0.96 -14.16
N GLU A 159 -26.06 -0.01 -15.05
CA GLU A 159 -25.51 -0.02 -16.42
C GLU A 159 -24.02 0.34 -16.43
N THR A 160 -23.53 0.94 -15.34
CA THR A 160 -22.16 1.41 -15.15
C THR A 160 -21.46 0.51 -14.13
N ARG A 161 -21.00 -0.68 -14.55
CA ARG A 161 -20.29 -1.61 -13.65
C ARG A 161 -18.82 -1.72 -14.05
N PRO A 162 -17.88 -1.19 -13.24
CA PRO A 162 -16.45 -1.15 -13.60
C PRO A 162 -15.84 -2.52 -13.80
N PHE A 163 -16.32 -3.54 -13.07
CA PHE A 163 -15.84 -4.91 -13.21
C PHE A 163 -16.83 -5.80 -13.98
N GLY A 164 -17.64 -5.20 -14.86
CA GLY A 164 -18.63 -5.92 -15.65
C GLY A 164 -19.63 -6.68 -14.79
N ASP A 165 -19.78 -7.98 -15.08
CA ASP A 165 -20.70 -8.88 -14.37
C ASP A 165 -20.11 -9.49 -13.08
N ALA A 166 -18.87 -9.16 -12.71
CA ALA A 166 -18.30 -9.61 -11.44
C ALA A 166 -18.99 -8.93 -10.25
N VAL A 167 -19.16 -9.70 -9.18
CA VAL A 167 -19.75 -9.27 -7.91
C VAL A 167 -18.71 -9.51 -6.82
N LEU A 168 -18.16 -8.43 -6.26
CA LEU A 168 -17.16 -8.52 -5.21
C LEU A 168 -17.74 -9.14 -3.93
N ASP A 169 -16.87 -9.57 -3.02
CA ASP A 169 -17.21 -10.25 -1.77
C ASP A 169 -17.32 -9.29 -0.59
N GLY A 170 -17.20 -7.98 -0.82
CA GLY A 170 -17.27 -7.01 0.25
C GLY A 170 -16.50 -5.73 -0.04
N VAL A 171 -16.29 -4.96 1.03
CA VAL A 171 -15.55 -3.71 1.02
C VAL A 171 -14.51 -3.69 2.13
N ASP A 172 -13.47 -2.92 1.90
CA ASP A 172 -12.41 -2.60 2.85
C ASP A 172 -12.30 -1.07 2.99
N LEU A 173 -12.28 -0.58 4.22
CA LEU A 173 -12.15 0.84 4.54
C LEU A 173 -10.69 1.13 4.93
N ASP A 174 -9.92 1.64 3.96
CA ASP A 174 -8.55 2.08 4.16
C ASP A 174 -8.51 3.62 4.18
N ILE A 175 -9.07 4.19 5.26
CA ILE A 175 -9.27 5.63 5.38
C ILE A 175 -8.09 6.26 6.12
N GLU A 176 -7.19 6.87 5.35
CA GLU A 176 -5.95 7.47 5.88
C GLU A 176 -6.04 8.98 6.10
N GLY A 177 -7.15 9.61 5.70
CA GLY A 177 -7.43 11.02 5.94
C GLY A 177 -8.91 11.35 5.81
N GLY A 178 -9.37 12.37 6.53
CA GLY A 178 -10.77 12.79 6.51
C GLY A 178 -11.73 11.80 7.18
N GLY A 179 -11.23 10.93 8.06
CA GLY A 179 -12.07 10.02 8.83
C GLY A 179 -13.14 10.75 9.64
N THR A 180 -14.37 10.25 9.60
CA THR A 180 -15.51 10.79 10.34
C THR A 180 -16.39 9.66 10.88
N PRO A 181 -17.27 9.91 11.87
CA PRO A 181 -18.19 8.90 12.37
C PRO A 181 -19.20 8.43 11.30
N LEU A 182 -19.35 9.20 10.21
CA LEU A 182 -20.30 8.94 9.13
C LEU A 182 -19.95 7.69 8.32
N PHE A 183 -18.71 7.20 8.38
CA PHE A 183 -18.37 5.89 7.83
C PHE A 183 -19.15 4.76 8.52
N ALA A 184 -19.56 4.93 9.77
CA ALA A 184 -20.43 3.95 10.43
C ALA A 184 -21.83 3.91 9.79
N ASN A 185 -22.35 5.05 9.34
CA ASN A 185 -23.60 5.11 8.56
C ASN A 185 -23.45 4.38 7.22
N PHE A 186 -22.34 4.58 6.51
CA PHE A 186 -22.02 3.85 5.28
C PHE A 186 -22.01 2.33 5.53
N VAL A 187 -21.25 1.85 6.52
CA VAL A 187 -21.16 0.41 6.82
C VAL A 187 -22.51 -0.17 7.23
N THR A 188 -23.25 0.53 8.08
CA THR A 188 -24.57 0.09 8.55
C THR A 188 -25.54 -0.03 7.37
N GLN A 189 -25.59 0.97 6.49
CA GLN A 189 -26.44 0.94 5.30
C GLN A 189 -26.03 -0.18 4.35
N LEU A 190 -24.73 -0.32 4.08
CA LEU A 190 -24.22 -1.36 3.17
C LEU A 190 -24.61 -2.76 3.63
N ARG A 191 -24.52 -3.03 4.95
CA ARG A 191 -24.94 -4.31 5.53
C ARG A 191 -26.42 -4.62 5.32
N THR A 192 -27.30 -3.62 5.18
CA THR A 192 -28.72 -3.85 4.91
C THR A 192 -28.98 -4.49 3.54
N HIS A 193 -28.06 -4.32 2.59
CA HIS A 193 -28.18 -4.90 1.24
C HIS A 193 -27.70 -6.35 1.15
N PHE A 194 -26.86 -6.79 2.09
CA PHE A 194 -26.18 -8.08 2.00
C PHE A 194 -27.17 -9.25 1.98
N SER A 195 -27.21 -9.93 0.83
CA SER A 195 -28.11 -11.04 0.57
C SER A 195 -27.52 -11.97 -0.51
N GLY A 196 -27.99 -13.23 -0.57
CA GLY A 196 -27.58 -14.20 -1.60
C GLY A 196 -26.23 -14.89 -1.37
N LYS A 197 -25.20 -14.18 -0.89
CA LYS A 197 -23.92 -14.75 -0.42
C LYS A 197 -23.41 -14.06 0.84
N LYS A 198 -22.37 -14.61 1.46
CA LYS A 198 -21.66 -13.93 2.55
C LYS A 198 -20.84 -12.78 1.95
N TYR A 199 -21.02 -11.58 2.50
CA TYR A 199 -20.20 -10.41 2.24
C TYR A 199 -19.38 -10.07 3.49
N TYR A 200 -18.25 -9.39 3.28
CA TYR A 200 -17.35 -8.94 4.34
C TYR A 200 -17.22 -7.42 4.34
N VAL A 201 -17.08 -6.83 5.53
CA VAL A 201 -16.65 -5.44 5.70
C VAL A 201 -15.39 -5.44 6.53
N THR A 202 -14.31 -4.87 6.00
CA THR A 202 -13.02 -4.76 6.69
C THR A 202 -12.56 -3.33 6.79
N ALA A 203 -11.54 -3.08 7.61
CA ALA A 203 -10.93 -1.76 7.75
C ALA A 203 -9.43 -1.87 8.00
N ALA A 204 -8.66 -0.86 7.62
CA ALA A 204 -7.19 -0.85 7.74
C ALA A 204 -6.67 0.37 8.53
N PRO A 205 -6.95 0.46 9.85
CA PRO A 205 -6.39 1.51 10.68
C PRO A 205 -4.87 1.38 10.81
N GLN A 206 -4.19 2.48 11.14
CA GLN A 206 -2.80 2.43 11.59
C GLN A 206 -2.72 1.81 12.99
N CYS A 207 -1.52 1.38 13.42
CA CYS A 207 -1.38 0.71 14.73
C CYS A 207 -1.62 1.62 15.94
N VAL A 208 -1.54 2.94 15.78
CA VAL A 208 -1.80 3.90 16.87
C VAL A 208 -3.24 3.72 17.34
N PHE A 209 -3.43 3.55 18.65
CA PHE A 209 -4.73 3.27 19.23
C PHE A 209 -5.19 4.39 20.18
N PRO A 210 -6.43 4.92 20.03
CA PRO A 210 -7.35 4.67 18.93
C PRO A 210 -6.82 5.28 17.61
N ASP A 211 -7.17 4.67 16.49
CA ASP A 211 -6.84 5.23 15.17
C ASP A 211 -7.62 6.52 14.93
N ALA A 212 -6.94 7.55 14.41
CA ALA A 212 -7.51 8.88 14.26
C ALA A 212 -8.60 8.98 13.19
N ASN A 213 -8.57 8.13 12.16
CA ASN A 213 -9.53 8.18 11.06
C ASN A 213 -10.67 7.17 11.22
N LEU A 214 -10.38 6.01 11.79
CA LEU A 214 -11.28 4.87 11.85
C LEU A 214 -11.70 4.49 13.27
N GLY A 215 -11.04 5.00 14.32
CA GLY A 215 -11.32 4.59 15.71
C GLY A 215 -12.79 4.75 16.12
N GLU A 216 -13.40 5.90 15.81
CA GLU A 216 -14.82 6.11 16.10
C GLU A 216 -15.74 5.26 15.22
N THR A 217 -15.41 5.12 13.93
CA THR A 217 -16.15 4.26 12.99
C THR A 217 -16.16 2.80 13.45
N LEU A 218 -15.00 2.28 13.85
CA LEU A 218 -14.80 0.91 14.35
C LEU A 218 -15.67 0.64 15.58
N ASN A 219 -15.83 1.63 16.47
CA ASN A 219 -16.66 1.49 17.67
C ASN A 219 -18.16 1.45 17.37
N ASN A 220 -18.60 1.98 16.21
CA ASN A 220 -20.01 2.23 15.91
C ASN A 220 -20.57 1.40 14.75
N ALA A 221 -19.77 0.53 14.12
CA ALA A 221 -20.22 -0.35 13.04
C ALA A 221 -19.62 -1.75 13.12
N GLU A 222 -20.32 -2.72 12.54
CA GLU A 222 -19.88 -4.12 12.50
C GLU A 222 -18.84 -4.33 11.40
N PHE A 223 -17.64 -4.73 11.79
CA PHE A 223 -16.57 -5.17 10.88
C PHE A 223 -16.31 -6.67 11.05
N ASP A 224 -16.05 -7.39 9.95
CA ASP A 224 -15.67 -8.80 10.00
C ASP A 224 -14.17 -8.96 10.30
N ALA A 225 -13.33 -8.02 9.85
CA ALA A 225 -11.90 -7.99 10.17
C ALA A 225 -11.30 -6.58 10.16
N VAL A 226 -10.18 -6.41 10.86
CA VAL A 226 -9.39 -5.18 10.94
C VAL A 226 -7.93 -5.50 10.61
N TYR A 227 -7.40 -4.86 9.58
CA TYR A 227 -6.05 -5.02 9.05
C TYR A 227 -5.12 -3.94 9.59
N VAL A 228 -4.76 -4.05 10.87
CA VAL A 228 -3.99 -3.02 11.58
C VAL A 228 -2.61 -2.87 10.97
N GLN A 229 -2.27 -1.68 10.48
CA GLN A 229 -0.99 -1.39 9.83
C GLN A 229 0.12 -1.25 10.88
N PHE A 230 0.84 -2.33 11.19
CA PHE A 230 1.97 -2.34 12.12
C PHE A 230 3.29 -1.91 11.43
N TYR A 231 3.26 -0.74 10.81
CA TYR A 231 4.41 -0.11 10.15
C TYR A 231 4.24 1.41 10.10
N ASN A 232 5.28 2.15 9.68
CA ASN A 232 5.32 3.62 9.64
C ASN A 232 5.01 4.34 10.97
N ASN A 233 5.02 3.61 12.09
CA ASN A 233 4.62 4.12 13.40
C ASN A 233 5.47 3.50 14.51
N TYR A 234 5.43 4.10 15.71
CA TYR A 234 6.17 3.62 16.87
C TYR A 234 5.79 2.18 17.25
N CYS A 235 4.54 1.78 17.01
CA CYS A 235 4.01 0.45 17.29
C CYS A 235 4.28 -0.60 16.19
N GLY A 236 5.13 -0.27 15.20
CA GLY A 236 5.41 -1.17 14.08
C GLY A 236 6.20 -2.44 14.42
N LEU A 237 6.25 -3.37 13.46
CA LEU A 237 6.86 -4.71 13.59
C LEU A 237 8.33 -4.70 14.02
N GLN A 238 9.09 -3.67 13.64
CA GLN A 238 10.48 -3.48 14.06
C GLN A 238 10.63 -3.33 15.58
N ASN A 239 9.54 -3.02 16.28
CA ASN A 239 9.48 -2.83 17.72
C ASN A 239 8.71 -3.96 18.44
N TYR A 240 8.55 -5.14 17.80
CA TYR A 240 7.82 -6.27 18.38
C TYR A 240 8.30 -6.67 19.80
N ASP A 241 9.61 -6.67 20.03
CA ASP A 241 10.19 -7.04 21.33
C ASP A 241 10.10 -5.90 22.39
N ASN A 242 9.64 -4.71 21.99
CA ASN A 242 9.44 -3.59 22.91
C ASN A 242 7.99 -3.57 23.40
N THR A 243 7.80 -4.00 24.65
CA THR A 243 6.47 -4.07 25.30
C THR A 243 5.79 -2.71 25.46
N ASN A 244 6.53 -1.59 25.37
CA ASN A 244 5.94 -0.25 25.39
C ASN A 244 5.50 0.23 24.00
N ALA A 245 5.83 -0.52 22.94
CA ALA A 245 5.53 -0.17 21.56
C ALA A 245 4.55 -1.17 20.92
N TRP A 246 4.82 -2.47 21.03
CA TRP A 246 3.96 -3.50 20.45
C TRP A 246 2.61 -3.56 21.15
N ASN A 247 1.55 -3.15 20.46
CA ASN A 247 0.25 -2.90 21.06
C ASN A 247 -0.89 -3.76 20.51
N PHE A 248 -0.60 -4.94 19.94
CA PHE A 248 -1.65 -5.86 19.48
C PHE A 248 -2.67 -6.19 20.58
N GLY A 249 -2.24 -6.28 21.85
CA GLY A 249 -3.14 -6.51 22.98
C GLY A 249 -4.24 -5.45 23.13
N GLN A 250 -3.97 -4.18 22.79
CA GLN A 250 -4.99 -3.13 22.81
C GLN A 250 -6.07 -3.36 21.75
N TRP A 251 -5.66 -3.83 20.56
CA TRP A 251 -6.57 -4.19 19.48
C TRP A 251 -7.39 -5.44 19.80
N ASP A 252 -6.79 -6.43 20.48
CA ASP A 252 -7.51 -7.61 20.99
C ASP A 252 -8.53 -7.24 22.07
N ASP A 253 -8.15 -6.37 23.02
CA ASP A 253 -9.05 -5.86 24.05
C ASP A 253 -10.24 -5.11 23.43
N TRP A 254 -9.98 -4.28 22.41
CA TRP A 254 -11.04 -3.63 21.63
C TRP A 254 -11.95 -4.65 20.93
N ALA A 255 -11.37 -5.65 20.26
CA ALA A 255 -12.14 -6.67 19.55
C ALA A 255 -13.13 -7.39 20.47
N LYS A 256 -12.66 -7.77 21.66
CA LYS A 256 -13.48 -8.50 22.66
C LYS A 256 -14.48 -7.59 23.36
N ASN A 257 -14.05 -6.41 23.79
CA ASN A 257 -14.83 -5.62 24.74
C ASN A 257 -15.62 -4.49 24.09
N THR A 258 -15.12 -3.91 23.01
CA THR A 258 -15.70 -2.70 22.41
C THR A 258 -16.38 -2.94 21.07
N SER A 259 -15.79 -3.74 20.17
CA SER A 259 -16.33 -3.93 18.82
C SER A 259 -17.81 -4.38 18.84
N PRO A 260 -18.68 -3.82 17.97
CA PRO A 260 -20.05 -4.31 17.80
C PRO A 260 -20.11 -5.79 17.40
N ASN A 261 -19.16 -6.25 16.57
CA ASN A 261 -19.01 -7.66 16.22
C ASN A 261 -17.97 -8.34 17.12
N LYS A 262 -18.42 -9.23 18.02
CA LYS A 262 -17.55 -9.94 18.97
C LYS A 262 -16.70 -11.05 18.35
N ASP A 263 -16.99 -11.41 17.09
CA ASP A 263 -16.20 -12.35 16.30
C ASP A 263 -15.23 -11.65 15.34
N VAL A 264 -15.08 -10.32 15.43
CA VAL A 264 -14.15 -9.54 14.59
C VAL A 264 -12.73 -10.08 14.71
N LYS A 265 -12.03 -10.14 13.57
CA LYS A 265 -10.65 -10.60 13.51
C LYS A 265 -9.66 -9.47 13.34
N ILE A 266 -8.55 -9.53 14.06
CA ILE A 266 -7.43 -8.58 13.96
C ILE A 266 -6.29 -9.23 13.19
N TYR A 267 -5.80 -8.56 12.16
CA TYR A 267 -4.67 -9.01 11.35
C TYR A 267 -3.47 -8.12 11.60
N ILE A 268 -2.27 -8.71 11.48
CA ILE A 268 -1.03 -7.94 11.45
C ILE A 268 -0.81 -7.45 10.02
N GLY A 269 -0.88 -6.13 9.81
CA GLY A 269 -0.50 -5.48 8.57
C GLY A 269 1.02 -5.26 8.49
N ALA A 270 1.64 -5.67 7.38
CA ALA A 270 3.08 -5.63 7.19
C ALA A 270 3.48 -5.08 5.80
N PRO A 271 4.61 -4.37 5.66
CA PRO A 271 5.19 -4.10 4.36
C PRO A 271 5.72 -5.41 3.75
N ALA A 272 5.44 -5.68 2.49
CA ALA A 272 5.90 -6.90 1.81
C ALA A 272 7.36 -6.81 1.30
N SER A 273 7.97 -5.63 1.39
CA SER A 273 9.34 -5.34 0.97
C SER A 273 9.88 -4.13 1.73
N THR A 274 11.20 -3.95 1.76
CA THR A 274 11.86 -2.77 2.35
C THR A 274 11.50 -1.46 1.65
N THR A 275 11.01 -1.52 0.41
CA THR A 275 10.57 -0.35 -0.37
C THR A 275 9.06 -0.17 -0.38
N ALA A 276 8.31 -1.04 0.30
CA ALA A 276 6.86 -0.98 0.30
C ALA A 276 6.31 0.09 1.27
N ALA A 277 7.07 0.43 2.31
CA ALA A 277 6.73 1.44 3.32
C ALA A 277 8.00 2.16 3.79
N GLY A 278 7.85 3.29 4.51
CA GLY A 278 8.98 4.06 5.04
C GLY A 278 9.72 3.35 6.18
N SER A 279 9.03 2.54 6.97
CA SER A 279 9.64 1.70 8.02
C SER A 279 8.77 0.48 8.33
N GLY A 280 9.29 -0.45 9.13
CA GLY A 280 8.51 -1.59 9.67
C GLY A 280 8.52 -2.87 8.84
N TYR A 281 9.28 -2.92 7.74
CA TYR A 281 9.57 -4.19 7.08
C TYR A 281 10.37 -5.12 8.01
N VAL A 282 9.95 -6.37 8.09
CA VAL A 282 10.71 -7.50 8.64
C VAL A 282 10.67 -8.65 7.62
N ASP A 283 11.66 -9.55 7.64
CA ASP A 283 11.67 -10.68 6.72
C ASP A 283 10.50 -11.66 7.00
N PRO A 284 10.05 -12.46 6.01
CA PRO A 284 8.88 -13.32 6.17
C PRO A 284 9.04 -14.40 7.26
N GLY A 285 10.27 -14.79 7.61
CA GLY A 285 10.53 -15.73 8.71
C GLY A 285 10.33 -15.08 10.08
N GLN A 286 10.82 -13.85 10.25
CA GLN A 286 10.53 -13.05 11.44
C GLN A 286 9.03 -12.75 11.55
N LEU A 287 8.37 -12.34 10.46
CA LEU A 287 6.92 -12.09 10.45
C LEU A 287 6.11 -13.34 10.81
N ALA A 288 6.48 -14.51 10.28
CA ALA A 288 5.84 -15.77 10.64
C ALA A 288 6.01 -16.11 12.12
N THR A 289 7.17 -15.78 12.72
CA THR A 289 7.43 -15.98 14.16
C THR A 289 6.51 -15.09 14.99
N ILE A 290 6.43 -13.80 14.64
CA ILE A 290 5.55 -12.82 15.28
C ILE A 290 4.07 -13.23 15.15
N ALA A 291 3.64 -13.63 13.96
CA ALA A 291 2.27 -14.07 13.69
C ALA A 291 1.89 -15.29 14.54
N LYS A 292 2.76 -16.30 14.64
CA LYS A 292 2.51 -17.49 15.48
C LYS A 292 2.47 -17.16 16.96
N ALA A 293 3.38 -16.31 17.44
CA ALA A 293 3.37 -15.87 18.83
C ALA A 293 2.10 -15.08 19.17
N THR A 294 1.65 -14.21 18.26
CA THR A 294 0.40 -13.45 18.40
C THR A 294 -0.82 -14.36 18.38
N ALA A 295 -0.90 -15.30 17.42
CA ALA A 295 -1.97 -16.29 17.34
C ALA A 295 -2.10 -17.15 18.60
N SER A 296 -0.97 -17.47 19.25
CA SER A 296 -0.96 -18.25 20.49
C SER A 296 -1.47 -17.47 21.72
N GLN A 297 -1.41 -16.14 21.67
CA GLN A 297 -1.81 -15.26 22.77
C GLN A 297 -3.23 -14.72 22.63
N TYR A 298 -3.66 -14.43 21.39
CA TYR A 298 -4.87 -13.66 21.12
C TYR A 298 -5.83 -14.40 20.19
N SER A 299 -7.02 -14.77 20.70
CA SER A 299 -8.06 -15.46 19.93
C SER A 299 -8.72 -14.59 18.85
N SER A 300 -8.57 -13.26 18.93
CA SER A 300 -9.00 -12.33 17.89
C SER A 300 -8.09 -12.35 16.67
N PHE A 301 -6.90 -12.94 16.75
CA PHE A 301 -5.97 -12.99 15.62
C PHE A 301 -6.59 -13.73 14.42
N GLY A 302 -6.53 -13.10 13.25
CA GLY A 302 -7.05 -13.65 11.99
C GLY A 302 -5.98 -13.99 10.96
N GLY A 303 -4.78 -13.44 11.08
CA GLY A 303 -3.70 -13.69 10.15
C GLY A 303 -2.86 -12.45 9.83
N VAL A 304 -2.32 -12.40 8.61
CA VAL A 304 -1.40 -11.35 8.16
C VAL A 304 -1.94 -10.66 6.91
N MET A 305 -2.01 -9.34 6.96
CA MET A 305 -2.22 -8.49 5.79
C MET A 305 -0.86 -7.94 5.33
N TYR A 306 -0.66 -7.74 4.03
CA TYR A 306 0.52 -7.03 3.55
C TYR A 306 0.29 -6.07 2.38
N TRP A 307 1.09 -5.02 2.40
CA TRP A 307 1.19 -3.99 1.37
C TRP A 307 2.45 -4.21 0.51
N ASP A 308 2.37 -4.51 -0.78
CA ASP A 308 1.21 -4.99 -1.55
C ASP A 308 1.60 -6.27 -2.34
N ALA A 309 0.67 -6.83 -3.11
CA ALA A 309 0.89 -8.05 -3.90
C ALA A 309 2.06 -7.93 -4.90
N SER A 310 2.26 -6.75 -5.49
CA SER A 310 3.35 -6.52 -6.46
C SER A 310 4.72 -6.60 -5.78
N GLN A 311 4.85 -5.99 -4.60
CA GLN A 311 6.04 -6.08 -3.76
C GLN A 311 6.26 -7.51 -3.28
N ALA A 312 5.21 -8.19 -2.83
CA ALA A 312 5.33 -9.54 -2.30
C ALA A 312 5.81 -10.55 -3.34
N ARG A 313 5.29 -10.47 -4.57
CA ARG A 313 5.74 -11.35 -5.68
C ARG A 313 7.19 -11.08 -6.07
N ALA A 314 7.58 -9.81 -6.16
CA ALA A 314 8.94 -9.43 -6.54
C ALA A 314 9.97 -9.71 -5.45
N ASN A 315 9.58 -9.63 -4.17
CA ASN A 315 10.43 -9.95 -3.01
C ASN A 315 10.45 -11.47 -2.75
N ASN A 316 10.95 -12.23 -3.72
CA ASN A 316 11.17 -13.68 -3.64
C ASN A 316 9.94 -14.47 -3.15
N ARG A 317 8.74 -14.14 -3.66
CA ARG A 317 7.48 -14.76 -3.22
C ARG A 317 7.27 -14.64 -1.71
N PHE A 318 7.41 -13.43 -1.16
CA PHE A 318 7.12 -13.09 0.24
C PHE A 318 5.75 -13.64 0.66
N ASP A 319 4.75 -13.50 -0.22
CA ASP A 319 3.39 -14.02 -0.06
C ASP A 319 3.37 -15.52 0.28
N LYS A 320 4.16 -16.32 -0.43
CA LYS A 320 4.27 -17.75 -0.19
C LYS A 320 5.04 -18.05 1.09
N ALA A 321 6.15 -17.33 1.32
CA ALA A 321 6.99 -17.54 2.49
C ALA A 321 6.24 -17.27 3.80
N ILE A 322 5.45 -16.19 3.87
CA ILE A 322 4.65 -15.89 5.07
C ILE A 322 3.54 -16.92 5.27
N LYS A 323 2.83 -17.30 4.19
CA LYS A 323 1.76 -18.30 4.27
C LYS A 323 2.26 -19.65 4.80
N ASP A 324 3.34 -20.15 4.22
CA ASP A 324 3.97 -21.41 4.62
C ASP A 324 4.55 -21.30 6.05
N GLY A 325 5.10 -20.13 6.40
CA GLY A 325 5.66 -19.85 7.72
C GLY A 325 4.63 -19.86 8.87
N ILE A 326 3.42 -19.34 8.63
CA ILE A 326 2.33 -19.34 9.62
C ILE A 326 1.71 -20.74 9.74
N ARG A 327 1.60 -21.49 8.63
CA ARG A 327 1.08 -22.86 8.63
C ARG A 327 2.01 -23.87 9.28
N SER A 328 3.33 -23.68 9.17
CA SER A 328 4.33 -24.57 9.76
C SER A 328 4.29 -24.50 11.29
N GLY A 329 3.56 -25.44 11.89
CA GLY A 329 3.34 -25.57 13.34
C GLY A 329 1.88 -25.56 13.77
N ALA A 330 0.91 -25.28 12.88
CA ALA A 330 -0.50 -25.50 13.16
C ALA A 330 -0.78 -27.02 13.16
N PRO A 331 -1.51 -27.57 14.14
CA PRO A 331 -1.95 -28.97 14.05
C PRO A 331 -2.76 -29.11 12.78
N SER A 332 -2.29 -29.95 11.85
CA SER A 332 -3.08 -30.41 10.73
C SER A 332 -4.38 -30.96 11.30
N ALA A 333 -5.53 -30.41 10.88
CA ALA A 333 -6.80 -31.09 11.05
C ALA A 333 -6.62 -32.55 10.59
N PRO A 334 -7.12 -33.56 11.33
CA PRO A 334 -6.77 -34.94 11.08
C PRO A 334 -7.26 -35.33 9.68
N SER A 335 -6.32 -35.52 8.77
CA SER A 335 -6.55 -36.36 7.60
C SER A 335 -6.54 -37.79 8.11
N ASP A 336 -7.66 -38.50 7.93
CA ASP A 336 -7.81 -39.92 8.26
C ASP A 336 -6.57 -40.72 7.81
N PRO A 337 -5.98 -41.56 8.68
CA PRO A 337 -4.89 -42.42 8.25
C PRO A 337 -5.46 -43.60 7.44
N ALA A 338 -5.04 -43.71 6.18
CA ALA A 338 -5.13 -44.96 5.44
C ALA A 338 -4.20 -46.01 6.10
N PRO A 339 -4.56 -47.31 6.09
CA PRO A 339 -3.90 -48.32 6.90
C PRO A 339 -2.57 -48.74 6.29
N SER A 340 -1.50 -48.72 7.09
CA SER A 340 -0.23 -49.36 6.77
C SER A 340 0.22 -50.23 7.95
N ASP A 341 0.57 -51.48 7.61
CA ASP A 341 0.97 -52.59 8.48
C ASP A 341 2.06 -52.26 9.52
N PRO A 342 2.13 -53.03 10.63
CA PRO A 342 3.00 -52.73 11.76
C PRO A 342 4.47 -53.07 11.46
N ALA A 343 5.34 -52.08 11.60
CA ALA A 343 6.78 -52.29 11.70
C ALA A 343 7.18 -52.58 13.18
N PRO A 344 8.29 -53.30 13.43
CA PRO A 344 8.59 -53.88 14.73
C PRO A 344 8.99 -52.83 15.76
N SER A 345 8.57 -53.04 17.01
CA SER A 345 8.89 -52.24 18.19
C SER A 345 10.36 -52.34 18.59
N ASP A 346 11.08 -51.23 18.55
CA ASP A 346 12.36 -51.08 19.25
C ASP A 346 12.16 -50.89 20.76
N PRO A 347 13.10 -51.35 21.61
CA PRO A 347 12.96 -51.29 23.06
C PRO A 347 13.16 -49.87 23.60
N ALA A 348 12.40 -49.53 24.62
CA ALA A 348 12.45 -48.25 25.33
C ALA A 348 13.86 -47.94 25.88
N PRO A 349 14.33 -46.68 25.79
CA PRO A 349 15.52 -46.25 26.50
C PRO A 349 15.28 -46.22 28.02
N PRO A 350 16.30 -46.50 28.84
CA PRO A 350 16.17 -46.46 30.29
C PRO A 350 15.93 -45.03 30.79
N SER A 351 15.08 -44.93 31.81
CA SER A 351 14.71 -43.70 32.52
C SER A 351 15.90 -43.03 33.19
N ASP A 352 16.12 -41.76 32.89
CA ASP A 352 17.10 -40.89 33.56
C ASP A 352 16.76 -40.70 35.05
N PRO A 353 17.77 -40.59 35.94
CA PRO A 353 17.55 -40.28 37.34
C PRO A 353 17.08 -38.83 37.54
N ALA A 354 16.20 -38.63 38.52
CA ALA A 354 15.68 -37.32 38.90
C ALA A 354 16.80 -36.32 39.26
N PRO A 355 16.67 -35.02 38.89
CA PRO A 355 17.60 -33.99 39.30
C PRO A 355 17.50 -33.71 40.81
N PRO A 356 18.60 -33.33 41.48
CA PRO A 356 18.56 -32.94 42.88
C PRO A 356 17.81 -31.60 43.06
N SER A 357 17.07 -31.50 44.16
CA SER A 357 16.30 -30.33 44.56
C SER A 357 17.18 -29.10 44.83
N ASP A 358 16.80 -27.96 44.25
CA ASP A 358 17.46 -26.67 44.39
C ASP A 358 17.54 -26.17 45.85
N PRO A 359 18.61 -25.45 46.25
CA PRO A 359 18.66 -24.75 47.52
C PRO A 359 17.72 -23.53 47.52
N ALA A 360 17.12 -23.26 48.68
CA ALA A 360 16.26 -22.12 48.93
C ALA A 360 16.95 -20.77 48.62
N PRO A 361 16.21 -19.75 48.15
CA PRO A 361 16.76 -18.44 47.82
C PRO A 361 17.22 -17.69 49.08
N PRO A 362 18.25 -16.82 48.98
CA PRO A 362 18.67 -15.98 50.10
C PRO A 362 17.60 -14.93 50.42
N THR A 363 17.38 -14.69 51.70
CA THR A 363 16.52 -13.64 52.23
C THR A 363 17.12 -12.26 51.97
N ASP A 364 16.33 -11.38 51.37
CA ASP A 364 16.68 -9.99 51.08
C ASP A 364 16.93 -9.18 52.38
N PRO A 365 17.91 -8.26 52.42
CA PRO A 365 18.07 -7.33 53.53
C PRO A 365 16.99 -6.24 53.52
N ALA A 366 16.58 -5.84 54.73
CA ALA A 366 15.59 -4.79 54.96
C ALA A 366 15.96 -3.44 54.32
N PRO A 367 14.98 -2.63 53.84
CA PRO A 367 15.25 -1.32 53.26
C PRO A 367 15.76 -0.33 54.31
N GLY A 368 16.82 0.40 53.97
CA GLY A 368 17.30 1.56 54.73
C GLY A 368 16.36 2.77 54.63
N PRO A 369 16.57 3.80 55.46
CA PRO A 369 15.63 4.93 55.58
C PRO A 369 15.65 5.83 54.35
N GLU A 370 14.45 6.20 53.88
CA GLU A 370 14.20 7.09 52.74
C GLU A 370 14.74 8.51 53.00
N GLU A 371 15.54 9.02 52.06
CA GLU A 371 15.87 10.46 51.96
C GLU A 371 14.69 11.23 51.32
N PRO A 372 14.47 12.51 51.68
CA PRO A 372 13.36 13.29 51.16
C PRO A 372 13.59 13.66 49.69
N CYS A 373 12.56 13.49 48.88
CA CYS A 373 12.54 13.93 47.49
C CYS A 373 12.62 15.47 47.39
N ASP A 374 13.52 15.97 46.52
CA ASP A 374 13.52 17.35 46.05
C ASP A 374 12.17 17.71 45.40
N PRO A 375 11.69 18.97 45.55
CA PRO A 375 10.44 19.40 44.93
C PRO A 375 10.56 19.47 43.40
N ALA A 376 9.53 18.98 42.74
CA ALA A 376 9.35 19.01 41.29
C ALA A 376 9.41 20.45 40.72
N PRO A 377 9.96 20.65 39.50
CA PRO A 377 9.93 21.95 38.85
C PRO A 377 8.50 22.35 38.47
N THR A 378 8.15 23.60 38.78
CA THR A 378 6.88 24.25 38.50
C THR A 378 6.52 24.20 37.00
N PRO A 379 5.27 23.88 36.61
CA PRO A 379 4.83 23.97 35.22
C PRO A 379 4.85 25.43 34.73
N ALA A 380 5.33 25.64 33.50
CA ALA A 380 5.15 26.90 32.79
C ALA A 380 3.65 27.16 32.53
N PRO A 381 3.19 28.42 32.56
CA PRO A 381 1.77 28.74 32.42
C PRO A 381 1.26 28.44 31.00
N GLU A 382 0.08 27.82 30.92
CA GLU A 382 -0.68 27.60 29.68
C GLU A 382 -1.01 28.93 28.98
N PRO A 383 -0.93 29.00 27.64
CA PRO A 383 -1.43 30.13 26.88
C PRO A 383 -2.96 30.24 27.04
N GLN A 384 -3.45 31.42 27.41
CA GLN A 384 -4.89 31.68 27.52
C GLN A 384 -5.57 31.62 26.15
N PRO A 385 -6.85 31.19 26.07
CA PRO A 385 -7.62 31.21 24.83
C PRO A 385 -7.87 32.66 24.38
N GLN A 386 -7.53 32.97 23.12
CA GLN A 386 -7.97 34.22 22.51
C GLN A 386 -9.47 34.16 22.18
N PRO A 387 -10.21 35.28 22.25
CA PRO A 387 -11.64 35.30 21.94
C PRO A 387 -11.90 34.98 20.47
N GLN A 388 -12.79 34.02 20.22
CA GLN A 388 -13.31 33.70 18.89
C GLN A 388 -14.28 34.81 18.43
N PRO A 389 -14.19 35.32 17.19
CA PRO A 389 -15.21 36.21 16.64
C PRO A 389 -16.49 35.44 16.30
N ASP A 390 -17.63 36.10 16.50
CA ASP A 390 -19.00 35.65 16.22
C ASP A 390 -19.20 35.34 14.72
N PRO A 391 -20.03 34.35 14.31
CA PRO A 391 -20.23 34.01 12.91
C PRO A 391 -21.41 34.82 12.35
N SER A 392 -21.12 35.88 11.60
CA SER A 392 -22.08 36.38 10.60
C SER A 392 -21.40 37.24 9.56
N THR A 393 -21.72 36.93 8.30
CA THR A 393 -21.53 37.72 7.06
C THR A 393 -20.12 37.74 6.46
N GLU A 394 -19.80 36.78 5.59
CA GLU A 394 -18.71 36.89 4.61
C GLU A 394 -19.25 37.22 3.22
N GLU A 395 -18.93 38.45 2.76
CA GLU A 395 -18.72 38.79 1.35
C GLU A 395 -17.27 38.44 0.96
N PRO A 396 -16.97 38.22 -0.33
CA PRO A 396 -15.71 37.63 -0.77
C PRO A 396 -14.52 38.59 -0.69
N CYS A 397 -13.39 38.13 -0.15
CA CYS A 397 -12.12 38.87 -0.12
C CYS A 397 -11.25 38.59 -1.35
N ASP A 398 -10.63 39.66 -1.85
CA ASP A 398 -9.63 39.74 -2.93
C ASP A 398 -8.39 38.84 -2.75
N PRO A 399 -7.66 38.50 -3.84
CA PRO A 399 -6.49 37.63 -3.80
C PRO A 399 -5.26 38.25 -3.13
N ALA A 400 -4.44 37.39 -2.52
CA ALA A 400 -3.21 37.72 -1.81
C ALA A 400 -2.10 38.34 -2.70
N PRO A 401 -1.22 39.20 -2.15
CA PRO A 401 -0.16 39.87 -2.90
C PRO A 401 1.01 38.93 -3.27
N ALA A 402 1.55 39.10 -4.48
CA ALA A 402 2.69 38.33 -4.99
C ALA A 402 4.04 38.76 -4.36
N PRO A 403 4.94 37.81 -3.97
CA PRO A 403 6.31 38.12 -3.53
C PRO A 403 7.34 37.99 -4.69
N PRO A 404 8.59 38.46 -4.50
CA PRO A 404 9.36 39.14 -5.53
C PRO A 404 10.06 38.23 -6.54
N SER A 405 10.09 38.70 -7.80
CA SER A 405 10.84 38.12 -8.91
C SER A 405 12.36 38.24 -8.69
N GLY A 406 13.07 37.10 -8.57
CA GLY A 406 14.53 37.14 -8.39
C GLY A 406 15.28 35.81 -8.40
N GLY A 407 14.89 34.82 -9.20
CA GLY A 407 15.68 33.58 -9.40
C GLY A 407 14.97 32.63 -10.36
N SER A 408 15.71 31.96 -11.26
CA SER A 408 15.12 30.95 -12.16
C SER A 408 15.33 29.57 -11.53
N CYS A 409 14.28 28.99 -10.97
CA CYS A 409 14.30 27.66 -10.34
C CYS A 409 14.18 26.50 -11.36
N GLY A 410 14.81 26.64 -12.52
CA GLY A 410 14.65 25.69 -13.63
C GLY A 410 13.19 25.56 -14.09
N SER A 411 12.72 24.33 -14.26
CA SER A 411 11.34 23.97 -14.64
C SER A 411 10.41 23.66 -13.45
N ALA A 412 10.90 23.77 -12.21
CA ALA A 412 10.10 23.50 -11.02
C ALA A 412 9.12 24.66 -10.79
N ALA A 413 7.82 24.33 -10.68
CA ALA A 413 6.78 25.31 -10.33
C ALA A 413 6.92 25.74 -8.86
N ALA A 414 6.39 26.91 -8.51
CA ALA A 414 6.32 27.34 -7.11
C ALA A 414 5.53 26.32 -6.27
N TRP A 415 6.01 26.05 -5.04
CA TRP A 415 5.28 25.21 -4.11
C TRP A 415 3.92 25.84 -3.77
N ASP A 416 2.88 25.03 -3.82
CA ASP A 416 1.50 25.39 -3.54
C ASP A 416 0.96 24.42 -2.48
N ALA A 417 0.46 24.98 -1.37
CA ALA A 417 -0.09 24.24 -0.25
C ALA A 417 -1.30 23.37 -0.65
N ALA A 418 -2.07 23.79 -1.65
CA ALA A 418 -3.21 23.03 -2.16
C ALA A 418 -2.80 21.99 -3.22
N ALA A 419 -1.61 22.12 -3.80
CA ALA A 419 -1.13 21.18 -4.80
C ALA A 419 -0.59 19.90 -4.16
N THR A 420 -0.83 18.79 -4.86
CA THR A 420 -0.36 17.46 -4.47
C THR A 420 0.94 17.13 -5.18
N TYR A 421 1.93 16.63 -4.44
CA TYR A 421 3.24 16.26 -4.97
C TYR A 421 3.50 14.77 -4.76
N THR A 422 3.75 14.02 -5.83
CA THR A 422 4.12 12.59 -5.74
C THR A 422 5.64 12.41 -5.75
N GLY A 423 6.13 11.24 -5.34
CA GLY A 423 7.56 10.92 -5.32
C GLY A 423 8.26 11.27 -6.64
N GLY A 424 9.34 12.04 -6.54
CA GLY A 424 10.13 12.55 -7.67
C GLY A 424 9.64 13.88 -8.28
N GLN A 425 8.46 14.39 -7.92
CA GLN A 425 8.01 15.71 -8.37
C GLN A 425 8.79 16.83 -7.68
N THR A 426 8.92 17.97 -8.37
CA THR A 426 9.73 19.11 -7.89
C THR A 426 8.90 20.36 -7.69
N ALA A 427 9.23 21.12 -6.64
CA ALA A 427 8.62 22.40 -6.32
C ALA A 427 9.69 23.40 -5.88
N SER A 428 9.53 24.68 -6.21
CA SER A 428 10.42 25.73 -5.72
C SER A 428 9.82 26.43 -4.51
N TYR A 429 10.58 26.54 -3.42
CA TYR A 429 10.16 27.22 -2.19
C TYR A 429 11.35 27.95 -1.57
N ASN A 430 11.15 29.18 -1.07
CA ASN A 430 12.21 30.00 -0.46
C ASN A 430 13.53 30.09 -1.24
N GLY A 431 13.46 30.14 -2.57
CA GLY A 431 14.65 30.26 -3.43
C GLY A 431 15.46 28.97 -3.61
N HIS A 432 14.90 27.81 -3.26
CA HIS A 432 15.45 26.47 -3.48
C HIS A 432 14.51 25.62 -4.33
N VAL A 433 15.04 24.59 -4.98
CA VAL A 433 14.23 23.54 -5.63
C VAL A 433 14.22 22.32 -4.71
N TYR A 434 13.04 21.81 -4.38
CA TYR A 434 12.86 20.61 -3.58
C TYR A 434 12.27 19.49 -4.43
N THR A 435 12.61 18.25 -4.09
CA THR A 435 12.03 17.04 -4.69
C THR A 435 11.25 16.29 -3.62
N ALA A 436 9.98 15.97 -3.89
CA ALA A 436 9.17 15.15 -3.00
C ALA A 436 9.70 13.70 -2.98
N GLY A 437 9.88 13.14 -1.79
CA GLY A 437 10.31 11.75 -1.59
C GLY A 437 9.18 10.74 -1.82
N TRP A 438 7.96 11.14 -1.46
CA TRP A 438 6.72 10.37 -1.61
C TRP A 438 5.54 11.35 -1.77
N TRP A 439 4.31 10.84 -1.76
CA TRP A 439 3.11 11.67 -1.85
C TRP A 439 3.02 12.66 -0.68
N THR A 440 2.76 13.93 -0.97
CA THR A 440 2.54 14.97 0.05
C THR A 440 1.62 16.08 -0.45
N GLN A 441 0.89 16.69 0.48
CA GLN A 441 0.08 17.89 0.27
C GLN A 441 0.19 18.77 1.52
N ASN A 442 0.29 20.09 1.35
CA ASN A 442 0.36 21.07 2.43
C ASN A 442 1.58 20.94 3.39
N GLU A 443 2.49 19.98 3.19
CA GLU A 443 3.75 19.95 3.92
C GLU A 443 4.75 20.92 3.29
N THR A 444 5.27 21.85 4.09
CA THR A 444 6.16 22.91 3.63
C THR A 444 7.58 22.38 3.30
N PRO A 445 8.14 22.67 2.12
CA PRO A 445 9.50 22.29 1.78
C PRO A 445 10.54 22.94 2.70
N GLY A 446 11.53 22.16 3.13
CA GLY A 446 12.58 22.60 4.05
C GLY A 446 12.22 22.49 5.54
N THR A 447 10.99 22.09 5.89
CA THR A 447 10.59 21.78 7.28
C THR A 447 10.19 20.32 7.48
N SER A 448 9.64 19.66 6.46
CA SER A 448 9.28 18.24 6.50
C SER A 448 10.33 17.37 5.78
N GLU A 449 10.52 16.13 6.27
CA GLU A 449 11.42 15.14 5.69
C GLU A 449 10.96 14.62 4.31
N VAL A 450 9.69 14.86 3.95
CA VAL A 450 9.17 14.53 2.62
C VAL A 450 9.86 15.30 1.50
N TRP A 451 10.51 16.43 1.81
CA TRP A 451 11.16 17.28 0.81
C TRP A 451 12.68 17.15 0.87
N LYS A 452 13.26 16.61 -0.20
CA LYS A 452 14.71 16.61 -0.40
C LYS A 452 15.14 17.91 -1.07
N ASP A 453 15.99 18.69 -0.40
CA ASP A 453 16.56 19.92 -0.96
C ASP A 453 17.49 19.59 -2.15
N GLY A 454 17.14 20.13 -3.32
CA GLY A 454 17.88 20.03 -4.58
C GLY A 454 18.81 21.22 -4.85
N GLY A 455 18.88 22.19 -3.93
CA GLY A 455 19.79 23.33 -3.95
C GLY A 455 19.15 24.67 -4.32
N ALA A 456 19.91 25.75 -4.11
CA ALA A 456 19.47 27.11 -4.37
C ALA A 456 19.22 27.39 -5.86
N CYS A 457 18.17 28.13 -6.17
CA CYS A 457 17.85 28.58 -7.52
C CYS A 457 18.95 29.53 -8.03
N SER A 458 19.40 29.32 -9.27
CA SER A 458 20.48 30.12 -9.84
C SER A 458 20.06 31.57 -10.13
N ALA A 459 20.87 32.53 -9.64
CA ALA A 459 20.72 33.94 -9.96
C ALA A 459 21.20 34.22 -11.39
N LYS A 460 20.40 34.93 -12.20
CA LYS A 460 20.88 35.48 -13.47
C LYS A 460 21.95 36.54 -13.16
N ARG A 461 23.20 36.30 -13.58
CA ARG A 461 24.17 37.37 -13.80
C ARG A 461 23.67 38.20 -14.98
N GLU A 462 23.11 39.37 -14.71
CA GLU A 462 22.85 40.38 -15.72
C GLU A 462 24.21 40.91 -16.21
N LEU A 463 24.59 40.55 -17.44
CA LEU A 463 25.72 41.18 -18.13
C LEU A 463 25.26 42.58 -18.58
N THR A 464 25.52 43.60 -17.76
CA THR A 464 25.35 45.00 -18.17
C THR A 464 26.51 45.41 -19.08
N GLY A 465 26.25 45.41 -20.39
CA GLY A 465 27.15 45.97 -21.41
C GLY A 465 26.34 46.49 -22.61
N PRO A 466 26.54 47.74 -23.09
CA PRO A 466 25.63 48.37 -24.02
C PRO A 466 25.94 47.93 -25.46
N HIS A 467 25.05 47.16 -26.09
CA HIS A 467 25.07 46.98 -27.54
C HIS A 467 23.88 47.68 -28.19
N ARG A 468 24.22 48.74 -28.94
CA ARG A 468 23.32 49.52 -29.79
C ARG A 468 22.70 48.65 -30.87
N SER A 469 21.38 48.61 -30.92
CA SER A 469 20.58 48.07 -32.01
C SER A 469 20.55 49.05 -33.19
N ILE A 470 21.03 48.62 -34.37
CA ILE A 470 20.83 49.32 -35.63
C ILE A 470 19.68 48.64 -36.38
N THR A 471 18.55 49.32 -36.46
CA THR A 471 17.40 48.98 -37.31
C THR A 471 17.71 49.40 -38.75
N ARG A 472 17.55 48.51 -39.74
CA ARG A 472 17.45 48.91 -41.16
C ARG A 472 16.15 48.39 -41.78
N ARG A 473 15.34 49.34 -42.22
CA ARG A 473 14.13 49.18 -43.04
C ARG A 473 14.46 48.63 -44.42
N ALA A 474 13.58 47.79 -44.94
CA ALA A 474 13.59 47.29 -46.31
C ALA A 474 13.02 48.33 -47.30
N PHE A 475 13.68 48.48 -48.46
CA PHE A 475 13.13 49.09 -49.67
C PHE A 475 13.66 48.35 -50.92
N GLY A 476 12.73 47.95 -51.79
CA GLY A 476 12.82 47.98 -53.27
C GLY A 476 13.93 47.23 -54.04
N ARG A 477 13.51 46.17 -54.76
CA ARG A 477 14.15 45.53 -55.95
C ARG A 477 14.22 46.54 -57.15
N PRO A 478 14.89 46.30 -58.32
CA PRO A 478 15.15 44.98 -58.94
C PRO A 478 16.39 44.77 -59.87
N ALA A 479 16.51 43.50 -60.28
CA ALA A 479 16.99 42.94 -61.58
C ALA A 479 18.50 42.86 -61.94
N GLY A 480 18.94 41.63 -62.29
CA GLY A 480 20.19 41.35 -63.00
C GLY A 480 20.66 39.88 -62.92
N ARG A 481 20.25 39.03 -63.87
CA ARG A 481 20.80 37.69 -64.22
C ARG A 481 22.12 37.84 -65.05
N PRO A 482 22.83 36.77 -65.51
CA PRO A 482 23.10 35.41 -64.99
C PRO A 482 24.59 34.92 -65.20
N SER A 483 24.86 33.66 -64.80
CA SER A 483 25.80 32.65 -65.39
C SER A 483 27.34 32.79 -65.31
N ASN A 484 28.04 31.82 -64.70
CA ASN A 484 28.75 30.72 -65.43
C ASN A 484 29.46 29.70 -64.49
N LYS A 485 29.33 28.42 -64.83
CA LYS A 485 30.10 27.21 -64.39
C LYS A 485 31.31 27.00 -65.36
N PRO A 486 32.16 25.93 -65.33
CA PRO A 486 32.67 25.02 -64.27
C PRO A 486 34.20 24.63 -64.39
N SER A 487 34.71 23.84 -63.42
CA SER A 487 35.72 22.74 -63.48
C SER A 487 37.18 22.98 -63.95
N ILE A 488 38.18 22.39 -63.23
CA ILE A 488 39.21 21.42 -63.73
C ILE A 488 40.32 21.03 -62.70
N LEU A 489 40.48 19.72 -62.52
CA LEU A 489 41.66 18.81 -62.32
C LEU A 489 42.83 19.02 -61.30
N ARG A 490 43.01 17.93 -60.52
CA ARG A 490 44.19 17.01 -60.36
C ARG A 490 45.27 17.17 -59.26
N ARG A 491 45.31 16.09 -58.45
CA ARG A 491 46.41 15.13 -58.12
C ARG A 491 47.50 15.43 -57.06
N ARG A 492 47.48 14.54 -56.06
CA ARG A 492 48.51 13.63 -55.49
C ARG A 492 49.73 14.20 -54.74
N GLY A 493 49.90 13.68 -53.52
CA GLY A 493 51.20 13.48 -52.87
C GLY A 493 51.03 12.97 -51.43
N ALA A 494 51.42 11.72 -51.17
CA ALA A 494 51.56 11.06 -49.87
C ALA A 494 52.92 10.30 -49.91
N PRO A 495 53.38 9.57 -48.88
CA PRO A 495 53.42 9.81 -47.42
C PRO A 495 54.84 9.49 -46.85
N SER A 496 55.01 9.53 -45.52
CA SER A 496 56.02 8.71 -44.83
C SER A 496 55.65 8.54 -43.34
N ALA A 497 55.80 7.31 -42.85
CA ALA A 497 55.57 6.87 -41.48
C ALA A 497 56.78 6.03 -41.00
N SER A 498 57.07 6.07 -39.69
CA SER A 498 57.84 5.06 -38.91
C SER A 498 57.94 5.60 -37.48
N GLY A 499 57.88 4.88 -36.35
CA GLY A 499 57.81 3.47 -35.94
C GLY A 499 57.87 3.49 -34.39
N SER A 500 57.05 2.72 -33.66
CA SER A 500 57.30 1.38 -33.11
C SER A 500 57.91 1.31 -31.68
N ASN A 501 57.26 0.49 -30.84
CA ASN A 501 57.71 -0.23 -29.61
C ASN A 501 57.99 0.57 -28.33
N ALA A 502 58.02 -0.01 -27.13
CA ALA A 502 57.30 -1.08 -26.40
C ALA A 502 58.03 -1.16 -25.03
N ASP A 503 57.27 -1.39 -23.96
CA ASP A 503 57.66 -2.00 -22.66
C ASP A 503 58.72 -1.41 -21.70
N PHE A 504 58.35 -1.51 -20.41
CA PHE A 504 59.13 -1.98 -19.25
C PHE A 504 59.37 -1.02 -18.04
N VAL A 505 58.49 -1.16 -17.03
CA VAL A 505 58.75 -1.51 -15.60
C VAL A 505 59.71 -0.67 -14.69
N LYS A 506 59.13 -0.29 -13.52
CA LYS A 506 59.69 -0.03 -12.16
C LYS A 506 60.68 1.11 -11.91
N ARG A 507 60.29 2.01 -10.97
CA ARG A 507 60.87 2.24 -9.61
C ARG A 507 60.03 3.32 -8.90
N ARG A 508 59.34 2.98 -7.80
CA ARG A 508 59.70 3.19 -6.37
C ARG A 508 59.81 4.65 -5.90
N THR A 509 58.94 4.96 -4.91
CA THR A 509 59.14 5.79 -3.70
C THR A 509 59.55 7.26 -3.88
N ASN A 510 58.63 8.18 -3.57
CA ASN A 510 58.43 8.69 -2.20
C ASN A 510 56.99 9.16 -2.02
#